data_AF-A0A4S8FD75-F1
#
_entry.id   AF-A0A4S8FD75-F1
#
_cell.length_a   1.000
_cell.length_b   1.000
_cell.length_c   1.000
_cell.angle_alpha   90.00
_cell.angle_beta   90.00
_cell.angle_gamma   90.00
#
_symmetry.space_group_name_H-M   'P 1'
#
loop_
_entity.id
_entity.type
_entity.pdbx_description
1 polymer ?
#
loop_
_entity_poly.entity_id
_entity_poly.type
_entity_poly.pdbx_seq_one_letter_code
_entity_poly.pdbx_strand_id
1 'polypeptide(L)'
;MFSVRIQTEPIDLAALDEANTPTRGSAGAQVRFVGKVRNDARSAAQSHLVLEHFPGVTEAEIERIIALARQRWDVQMVRVIHRVGPIGVGEDIVLVDTACAHRLAAYEANAFIMDYLKTEAPFWKQEHFVDGNQLWVEAKSSDQHVRQRWDQETTPATAPLRIGGLILAGGQGSRMGYVNKGLLLLHDLPLVQHVAQRLLPQVDHLAISANHDVADYVRFGYPVFSDLPNLQGQGPAAGILSATAQWPATLDAVLIAPCDTPYLPADLIPRLRQTLLSSPDTCAVMAATPSGPHPSIALCKPSALLRLWGHIQQHPNPSLRSWLEPLKVRPVVFDDEHAFTNINDHATLGAMQTPAAPQSAH
;
A
#
# COMPACT_ATOMS: atom_id res chain seq x y z
N MET A 1 -11.94 -22.46 7.72
CA MET A 1 -12.66 -21.71 6.66
C MET A 1 -12.30 -20.24 6.81
N PHE A 2 -11.77 -19.61 5.78
CA PHE A 2 -11.36 -18.19 5.85
C PHE A 2 -12.02 -17.46 4.68
N SER A 3 -12.75 -16.38 4.96
CA SER A 3 -13.48 -15.64 3.92
C SER A 3 -13.51 -14.15 4.22
N VAL A 4 -13.26 -13.36 3.18
CA VAL A 4 -13.41 -11.90 3.18
C VAL A 4 -14.51 -11.55 2.18
N ARG A 5 -15.39 -10.62 2.55
CA ARG A 5 -16.40 -10.07 1.65
C ARG A 5 -16.57 -8.59 1.87
N ILE A 6 -16.48 -7.81 0.79
CA ILE A 6 -16.84 -6.41 0.76
C ILE A 6 -18.12 -6.30 -0.08
N GLN A 7 -19.16 -5.67 0.48
CA GLN A 7 -20.49 -5.67 -0.12
C GLN A 7 -21.25 -4.37 0.18
N THR A 8 -22.33 -4.07 -0.53
CA THR A 8 -23.18 -2.91 -0.24
C THR A 8 -24.42 -3.30 0.59
N GLU A 9 -24.85 -4.55 0.44
CA GLU A 9 -26.04 -5.10 1.08
C GLU A 9 -25.88 -5.20 2.61
N PRO A 10 -26.99 -5.09 3.38
CA PRO A 10 -26.98 -5.34 4.82
C PRO A 10 -26.37 -6.69 5.19
N ILE A 11 -25.72 -6.74 6.36
CA ILE A 11 -25.17 -7.99 6.89
C ILE A 11 -26.31 -8.82 7.47
N ASP A 12 -26.69 -9.90 6.79
CA ASP A 12 -27.71 -10.83 7.28
C ASP A 12 -27.09 -11.80 8.29
N LEU A 13 -27.19 -11.47 9.58
CA LEU A 13 -26.67 -12.30 10.66
C LEU A 13 -27.37 -13.66 10.77
N ALA A 14 -28.65 -13.74 10.41
CA ALA A 14 -29.43 -14.98 10.52
C ALA A 14 -29.01 -15.99 9.45
N ALA A 15 -28.84 -15.55 8.20
CA ALA A 15 -28.33 -16.41 7.13
C ALA A 15 -26.92 -16.95 7.41
N LEU A 16 -26.11 -16.20 8.16
CA LEU A 16 -24.74 -16.61 8.50
C LEU A 16 -24.67 -17.71 9.56
N ASP A 17 -25.69 -17.81 10.42
CA ASP A 17 -25.82 -18.86 11.43
C ASP A 17 -26.23 -20.19 10.80
N GLU A 18 -27.08 -20.16 9.77
CA GLU A 18 -27.49 -21.36 9.04
C GLU A 18 -26.41 -21.91 8.10
N ALA A 19 -25.62 -21.01 7.48
CA ALA A 19 -24.76 -21.42 6.38
C ALA A 19 -23.45 -22.10 6.82
N ASN A 20 -22.86 -21.80 7.99
CA ASN A 20 -21.45 -22.11 8.24
C ASN A 20 -20.99 -22.05 9.72
N THR A 21 -21.75 -22.58 10.67
CA THR A 21 -21.16 -22.96 11.97
C THR A 21 -20.15 -24.09 11.73
N PRO A 22 -18.93 -24.08 12.31
CA PRO A 22 -18.01 -25.20 12.18
C PRO A 22 -18.69 -26.49 12.68
N THR A 23 -19.15 -27.34 11.76
CA THR A 23 -19.86 -28.60 12.05
C THR A 23 -18.93 -29.73 12.47
N ARG A 24 -17.63 -29.45 12.62
CA ARG A 24 -16.65 -30.40 13.14
C ARG A 24 -16.25 -29.94 14.54
N GLY A 25 -16.57 -30.73 15.55
CA GLY A 25 -16.46 -30.42 16.99
C GLY A 25 -15.06 -30.12 17.55
N SER A 26 -14.18 -29.46 16.79
CA SER A 26 -12.87 -28.95 17.22
C SER A 26 -12.92 -27.49 17.70
N ALA A 27 -13.98 -26.74 17.36
CA ALA A 27 -14.13 -25.34 17.78
C ALA A 27 -14.89 -25.29 19.11
N GLY A 28 -14.16 -25.12 20.22
CA GLY A 28 -14.75 -24.99 21.55
C GLY A 28 -15.30 -23.59 21.84
N ALA A 29 -15.03 -22.61 20.97
CA ALA A 29 -15.57 -21.26 21.08
C ALA A 29 -15.68 -20.56 19.72
N GLN A 30 -16.73 -19.74 19.59
CA GLN A 30 -16.93 -18.81 18.49
C GLN A 30 -17.21 -17.42 19.06
N VAL A 31 -16.57 -16.40 18.50
CA VAL A 31 -16.71 -14.99 18.91
C VAL A 31 -17.09 -14.18 17.68
N ARG A 32 -18.21 -13.46 17.80
CA ARG A 32 -18.71 -12.56 16.78
C ARG A 32 -18.66 -11.12 17.27
N PHE A 33 -18.01 -10.27 16.51
CA PHE A 33 -18.06 -8.83 16.66
C PHE A 33 -18.85 -8.23 15.50
N VAL A 34 -19.82 -7.38 15.83
CA VAL A 34 -20.58 -6.59 14.84
C VAL A 34 -20.39 -5.12 15.17
N GLY A 35 -19.76 -4.38 14.26
CA GLY A 35 -19.67 -2.94 14.32
C GLY A 35 -20.93 -2.31 13.74
N LYS A 36 -21.36 -1.20 14.32
CA LYS A 36 -22.48 -0.39 13.84
C LYS A 36 -22.04 1.05 13.63
N VAL A 37 -22.65 1.74 12.66
CA VAL A 37 -22.49 3.19 12.51
C VAL A 37 -23.13 3.88 13.71
N ARG A 38 -22.35 4.69 14.42
CA ARG A 38 -22.83 5.44 15.59
C ARG A 38 -23.03 6.90 15.21
N ASN A 39 -23.98 7.55 15.88
CA ASN A 39 -24.09 9.00 15.88
C ASN A 39 -23.03 9.57 16.83
N ASP A 40 -22.01 10.26 16.32
CA ASP A 40 -21.01 10.92 17.17
C ASP A 40 -21.66 12.20 17.74
N ALA A 41 -21.69 12.37 19.06
CA ALA A 41 -22.44 13.45 19.72
C ALA A 41 -22.00 14.88 19.32
N ARG A 42 -20.85 15.01 18.64
CA ARG A 42 -20.39 16.27 18.02
C ARG A 42 -21.12 16.62 16.72
N SER A 43 -21.90 15.68 16.18
CA SER A 43 -22.61 15.75 14.90
C SER A 43 -24.03 15.20 15.07
N ALA A 44 -24.88 15.90 15.83
CA ALA A 44 -26.30 15.55 15.94
C ALA A 44 -27.07 15.58 14.58
N ALA A 45 -26.40 15.95 13.50
CA ALA A 45 -26.91 16.06 12.14
C ALA A 45 -26.33 15.02 11.17
N GLN A 46 -25.68 13.92 11.58
CA GLN A 46 -25.23 12.90 10.62
C GLN A 46 -26.40 12.00 10.17
N SER A 47 -26.63 11.88 8.86
CA SER A 47 -27.69 11.01 8.31
C SER A 47 -27.16 9.61 7.96
N HIS A 48 -26.04 9.57 7.25
CA HIS A 48 -25.40 8.34 6.80
C HIS A 48 -23.89 8.52 6.63
N LEU A 49 -23.21 7.39 6.52
CA LEU A 49 -21.82 7.29 6.16
C LEU A 49 -21.71 6.75 4.74
N VAL A 50 -20.88 7.33 3.90
CA VAL A 50 -20.47 6.70 2.65
C VAL A 50 -19.08 6.12 2.84
N LEU A 51 -18.96 4.81 2.62
CA LEU A 51 -17.68 4.13 2.64
C LEU A 51 -17.24 3.71 1.25
N GLU A 52 -16.04 4.11 0.86
CA GLU A 52 -15.40 3.61 -0.35
C GLU A 52 -14.25 2.69 0.00
N HIS A 53 -13.84 1.86 -0.96
CA HIS A 53 -12.72 0.95 -0.81
C HIS A 53 -11.96 0.88 -2.13
N PHE A 54 -10.74 0.32 -2.12
CA PHE A 54 -10.01 0.04 -3.34
C PHE A 54 -10.17 -1.46 -3.66
N PRO A 55 -11.02 -1.82 -4.66
CA PRO A 55 -11.28 -3.22 -4.98
C PRO A 55 -10.01 -4.01 -5.21
N GLY A 56 -9.93 -5.20 -4.63
CA GLY A 56 -8.78 -6.09 -4.68
C GLY A 56 -7.74 -5.77 -3.61
N VAL A 57 -7.39 -4.49 -3.41
CA VAL A 57 -6.40 -4.09 -2.40
C VAL A 57 -6.98 -4.17 -0.99
N THR A 58 -8.23 -3.76 -0.80
CA THR A 58 -8.89 -3.85 0.51
C THR A 58 -9.05 -5.29 0.95
N GLU A 59 -9.53 -6.17 0.08
CA GLU A 59 -9.69 -7.60 0.35
C GLU A 59 -8.34 -8.24 0.68
N ALA A 60 -7.32 -7.99 -0.15
CA ALA A 60 -5.96 -8.49 0.05
C ALA A 60 -5.39 -8.10 1.42
N GLU A 61 -5.60 -6.87 1.86
CA GLU A 61 -5.10 -6.40 3.15
C GLU A 61 -5.84 -7.09 4.32
N ILE A 62 -7.16 -7.29 4.20
CA ILE A 62 -7.92 -8.04 5.21
C ILE A 62 -7.44 -9.50 5.24
N GLU A 63 -7.20 -10.12 4.10
CA GLU A 63 -6.65 -11.48 4.01
C GLU A 63 -5.27 -11.57 4.67
N ARG A 64 -4.41 -10.57 4.49
CA ARG A 64 -3.11 -10.47 5.16
C ARG A 64 -3.26 -10.38 6.67
N ILE A 65 -4.19 -9.57 7.18
CA ILE A 65 -4.51 -9.47 8.62
C ILE A 65 -4.98 -10.82 9.17
N ILE A 66 -5.83 -11.54 8.43
CA ILE A 66 -6.28 -12.89 8.80
C ILE A 66 -5.09 -13.85 8.85
N ALA A 67 -4.17 -13.79 7.87
CA ALA A 67 -2.97 -14.62 7.85
C ALA A 67 -2.07 -14.34 9.07
N LEU A 68 -1.90 -13.08 9.48
CA LEU A 68 -1.17 -12.72 10.70
C LEU A 68 -1.84 -13.27 11.96
N ALA A 69 -3.17 -13.19 12.06
CA ALA A 69 -3.89 -13.75 13.20
C ALA A 69 -3.68 -15.28 13.31
N ARG A 70 -3.67 -15.99 12.18
CA ARG A 70 -3.44 -17.44 12.12
C ARG A 70 -2.03 -17.87 12.50
N GLN A 71 -1.05 -16.97 12.42
CA GLN A 71 0.31 -17.25 12.91
C GLN A 71 0.37 -17.21 14.45
N ARG A 72 -0.56 -16.53 15.10
CA ARG A 72 -0.58 -16.30 16.55
C ARG A 72 -1.54 -17.25 17.28
N TRP A 73 -2.67 -17.58 16.66
CA TRP A 73 -3.70 -18.44 17.23
C TRP A 73 -4.08 -19.56 16.26
N ASP A 74 -4.42 -20.73 16.79
CA ASP A 74 -5.00 -21.84 16.02
C ASP A 74 -6.46 -21.53 15.66
N VAL A 75 -6.62 -20.58 14.74
CA VAL A 75 -7.93 -20.12 14.28
C VAL A 75 -8.46 -21.09 13.22
N GLN A 76 -9.59 -21.70 13.51
CA GLN A 76 -10.22 -22.71 12.65
C GLN A 76 -11.14 -22.07 11.61
N MET A 77 -11.73 -20.93 11.96
CA MET A 77 -12.56 -20.13 11.07
C MET A 77 -12.37 -18.65 11.30
N VAL A 78 -12.29 -17.89 10.20
CA VAL A 78 -12.45 -16.43 10.21
C VAL A 78 -13.39 -16.03 9.08
N ARG A 79 -14.35 -15.17 9.39
CA ARG A 79 -15.16 -14.46 8.41
C ARG A 79 -15.11 -12.97 8.70
N VAL A 80 -14.70 -12.19 7.69
CA VAL A 80 -14.80 -10.73 7.71
C VAL A 80 -15.77 -10.30 6.63
N ILE A 81 -16.83 -9.60 7.02
CA ILE A 81 -17.73 -8.92 6.07
C ILE A 81 -17.68 -7.43 6.38
N HIS A 82 -17.41 -6.60 5.39
CA HIS A 82 -17.45 -5.15 5.54
C HIS A 82 -18.40 -4.53 4.53
N ARG A 83 -19.23 -3.59 4.97
CA ARG A 83 -20.12 -2.84 4.08
C ARG A 83 -19.42 -1.62 3.49
N VAL A 84 -19.73 -1.31 2.25
CA VAL A 84 -19.33 -0.11 1.51
C VAL A 84 -20.56 0.54 0.87
N GLY A 85 -20.40 1.76 0.36
CA GLY A 85 -21.50 2.61 -0.08
C GLY A 85 -22.18 3.34 1.09
N PRO A 86 -23.40 3.86 0.89
CA PRO A 86 -24.16 4.55 1.94
C PRO A 86 -24.65 3.57 3.01
N ILE A 87 -24.38 3.90 4.27
CA ILE A 87 -24.71 3.10 5.45
C ILE A 87 -25.34 4.02 6.50
N GLY A 88 -26.58 3.71 6.89
CA GLY A 88 -27.34 4.51 7.84
C GLY A 88 -26.82 4.40 9.28
N VAL A 89 -27.08 5.43 10.09
CA VAL A 89 -26.84 5.37 11.54
C VAL A 89 -27.61 4.19 12.16
N GLY A 90 -26.93 3.39 12.97
CA GLY A 90 -27.47 2.18 13.61
C GLY A 90 -27.35 0.91 12.76
N GLU A 91 -27.04 1.03 11.48
CA GLU A 91 -26.82 -0.13 10.60
C GLU A 91 -25.47 -0.81 10.90
N ASP A 92 -25.44 -2.12 10.63
CA ASP A 92 -24.22 -2.92 10.68
C ASP A 92 -23.26 -2.47 9.58
N ILE A 93 -22.00 -2.24 9.94
CA ILE A 93 -20.93 -1.79 9.03
C ILE A 93 -19.87 -2.87 8.81
N VAL A 94 -19.61 -3.69 9.84
CA VAL A 94 -18.57 -4.71 9.79
C VAL A 94 -18.96 -5.88 10.69
N LEU A 95 -18.61 -7.08 10.24
CA LEU A 95 -18.67 -8.33 10.99
C LEU A 95 -17.27 -8.94 11.00
N VAL A 96 -16.80 -9.33 12.17
CA VAL A 96 -15.66 -10.25 12.33
C VAL A 96 -16.13 -11.43 13.17
N ASP A 97 -16.11 -12.61 12.57
CA ASP A 97 -16.51 -13.87 13.20
C ASP A 97 -15.29 -14.81 13.24
N THR A 98 -14.91 -15.26 14.43
CA THR A 98 -13.74 -16.12 14.65
C THR A 98 -14.13 -17.36 15.43
N ALA A 99 -13.59 -18.51 15.07
CA ALA A 99 -13.76 -19.75 15.84
C ALA A 99 -12.42 -20.42 16.12
N CYS A 100 -12.21 -20.81 17.38
CA CYS A 100 -11.00 -21.45 17.88
C CYS A 100 -11.36 -22.60 18.84
N ALA A 101 -10.39 -23.47 19.15
CA ALA A 101 -10.56 -24.51 20.16
C ALA A 101 -10.81 -23.94 21.58
N HIS A 102 -10.17 -22.82 21.90
CA HIS A 102 -10.24 -22.19 23.22
C HIS A 102 -10.84 -20.78 23.14
N ARG A 103 -11.70 -20.44 24.11
CA ARG A 103 -12.41 -19.14 24.16
C ARG A 103 -11.49 -17.93 24.15
N LEU A 104 -10.36 -17.99 24.85
CA LEU A 104 -9.43 -16.85 24.93
C LEU A 104 -8.83 -16.56 23.54
N ALA A 105 -8.35 -17.59 22.85
CA ALA A 105 -7.84 -17.47 21.49
C ALA A 105 -8.91 -16.93 20.52
N ALA A 106 -10.19 -17.30 20.68
CA ALA A 106 -11.26 -16.76 19.85
C ALA A 106 -11.46 -15.25 20.08
N TYR A 107 -11.46 -14.79 21.34
CA TYR A 107 -11.56 -13.36 21.68
C TYR A 107 -10.34 -12.56 21.19
N GLU A 108 -9.13 -13.06 21.43
CA GLU A 108 -7.89 -12.38 21.07
C GLU A 108 -7.73 -12.27 19.56
N ALA A 109 -7.98 -13.35 18.81
CA ALA A 109 -7.96 -13.31 17.35
C ALA A 109 -8.99 -12.33 16.78
N ASN A 110 -10.21 -12.30 17.35
CA ASN A 110 -11.26 -11.37 16.93
C ASN A 110 -10.83 -9.91 17.15
N ALA A 111 -10.34 -9.61 18.35
CA ALA A 111 -9.89 -8.28 18.73
C ALA A 111 -8.68 -7.84 17.90
N PHE A 112 -7.71 -8.73 17.66
CA PHE A 112 -6.55 -8.48 16.80
C PHE A 112 -6.98 -8.07 15.39
N ILE A 113 -7.87 -8.85 14.76
CA ILE A 113 -8.38 -8.54 13.42
C ILE A 113 -9.10 -7.18 13.43
N MET A 114 -9.97 -6.94 14.41
CA MET A 114 -10.71 -5.66 14.50
C MET A 114 -9.80 -4.45 14.70
N ASP A 115 -8.76 -4.56 15.53
CA ASP A 115 -7.81 -3.48 15.77
C ASP A 115 -7.02 -3.17 14.49
N TYR A 116 -6.53 -4.20 13.80
CA TYR A 116 -5.86 -4.04 12.51
C TYR A 116 -6.80 -3.49 11.44
N LEU A 117 -8.06 -3.93 11.38
CA LEU A 117 -9.04 -3.39 10.45
C LEU A 117 -9.25 -1.88 10.66
N LYS A 118 -9.31 -1.41 11.91
CA LYS A 118 -9.49 0.02 12.19
C LYS A 118 -8.28 0.86 11.81
N THR A 119 -7.07 0.31 11.87
CA THR A 119 -5.84 1.07 11.60
C THR A 119 -5.28 0.90 10.20
N GLU A 120 -5.48 -0.27 9.60
CA GLU A 120 -4.87 -0.69 8.33
C GLU A 120 -5.91 -0.99 7.25
N ALA A 121 -7.19 -1.23 7.58
CA ALA A 121 -8.17 -1.49 6.53
C ALA A 121 -8.53 -0.21 5.75
N PRO A 122 -8.43 -0.26 4.42
CA PRO A 122 -8.71 0.87 3.53
C PRO A 122 -10.18 1.09 3.27
N PHE A 123 -10.85 1.66 4.25
CA PHE A 123 -12.16 2.22 4.05
C PHE A 123 -12.09 3.74 4.10
N TRP A 124 -12.47 4.37 3.00
CA TRP A 124 -12.59 5.83 2.88
C TRP A 124 -13.91 6.27 3.44
N LYS A 125 -13.86 7.12 4.47
CA LYS A 125 -15.05 7.55 5.19
C LYS A 125 -15.45 8.97 4.79
N GLN A 126 -16.60 9.09 4.15
CA GLN A 126 -17.28 10.37 3.93
C GLN A 126 -18.53 10.45 4.80
N GLU A 127 -18.64 11.49 5.61
CA GLU A 127 -19.81 11.77 6.44
C GLU A 127 -20.74 12.74 5.72
N HIS A 128 -22.02 12.38 5.64
CA HIS A 128 -23.08 13.24 5.10
C HIS A 128 -24.00 13.73 6.21
N PHE A 129 -24.22 15.04 6.23
CA PHE A 129 -25.02 15.71 7.26
C PHE A 129 -26.44 16.02 6.73
N VAL A 130 -27.39 16.17 7.64
CA VAL A 130 -28.82 16.41 7.39
C VAL A 130 -29.06 17.76 6.71
N ASP A 131 -28.12 18.70 6.84
CA ASP A 131 -28.13 20.00 6.16
C ASP A 131 -27.58 19.95 4.73
N GLY A 132 -27.18 18.77 4.24
CA GLY A 132 -26.61 18.56 2.91
C GLY A 132 -25.09 18.73 2.82
N ASN A 133 -24.42 19.10 3.93
CA ASN A 133 -22.96 19.17 3.96
C ASN A 133 -22.32 17.77 3.89
N GLN A 134 -21.09 17.72 3.38
CA GLN A 134 -20.28 16.49 3.25
C GLN A 134 -18.89 16.75 3.84
N LEU A 135 -18.38 15.81 4.64
CA LEU A 135 -17.05 15.91 5.24
C LEU A 135 -16.30 14.59 5.12
N TRP A 136 -15.12 14.63 4.51
CA TRP A 136 -14.22 13.49 4.49
C TRP A 136 -13.54 13.37 5.85
N VAL A 137 -13.62 12.18 6.47
CA VAL A 137 -13.05 11.92 7.79
C VAL A 137 -11.78 11.11 7.63
N GLU A 138 -10.65 11.72 7.99
CA GLU A 138 -9.38 11.00 8.15
C GLU A 138 -9.47 9.99 9.31
N ALA A 139 -8.71 8.89 9.19
CA ALA A 139 -8.59 7.90 10.25
C ALA A 139 -8.13 8.58 11.55
N LYS A 140 -8.91 8.41 12.63
CA LYS A 140 -8.61 9.04 13.93
C LYS A 140 -7.27 8.50 14.46
N SER A 141 -6.37 9.39 14.84
CA SER A 141 -5.05 9.05 15.44
C SER A 141 -5.15 8.27 16.76
N SER A 142 -6.33 8.23 17.40
CA SER A 142 -6.58 7.48 18.63
C SER A 142 -6.49 5.96 18.47
N ASP A 143 -6.65 5.44 17.24
CA ASP A 143 -6.73 3.99 17.01
C ASP A 143 -5.33 3.33 16.92
N GLN A 144 -4.26 4.12 16.75
CA GLN A 144 -2.88 3.61 16.61
C GLN A 144 -2.32 3.01 17.92
N HIS A 145 -2.71 3.53 19.09
CA HIS A 145 -2.21 3.04 20.39
C HIS A 145 -2.72 1.63 20.72
N VAL A 146 -3.93 1.27 20.27
CA VAL A 146 -4.53 -0.04 20.55
C VAL A 146 -3.80 -1.15 19.78
N ARG A 147 -3.25 -0.84 18.59
CA ARG A 147 -2.42 -1.75 17.82
C ARG A 147 -1.10 -2.09 18.53
N GLN A 148 -0.44 -1.11 19.15
CA GLN A 148 0.91 -1.28 19.72
C GLN A 148 0.97 -2.41 20.77
N ARG A 149 -0.15 -2.75 21.41
CA ARG A 149 -0.23 -3.90 22.33
C ARG A 149 0.11 -5.23 21.64
N TRP A 150 -0.26 -5.37 20.36
CA TRP A 150 -0.03 -6.57 19.57
C TRP A 150 1.41 -6.67 19.03
N ASP A 151 2.13 -5.56 18.97
CA ASP A 151 3.54 -5.53 18.56
C ASP A 151 4.47 -5.92 19.72
N GLN A 152 4.04 -5.71 20.97
CA GLN A 152 4.83 -6.00 22.19
C GLN A 152 4.76 -7.47 22.65
N GLU A 153 3.69 -8.21 22.30
CA GLU A 153 3.45 -9.58 22.80
C GLU A 153 4.01 -10.70 21.90
N THR A 154 4.45 -10.38 20.69
CA THR A 154 5.02 -11.37 19.76
C THR A 154 6.54 -11.27 19.69
N THR A 155 7.25 -12.20 20.34
CA THR A 155 8.51 -12.70 19.78
C THR A 155 8.23 -14.06 19.11
N PRO A 156 8.12 -14.08 17.78
CA PRO A 156 8.83 -15.06 17.00
C PRO A 156 9.77 -14.36 16.02
N ALA A 157 10.86 -15.04 15.62
CA ALA A 157 11.84 -14.55 14.66
C ALA A 157 11.13 -13.92 13.45
N THR A 158 11.24 -12.60 13.28
CA THR A 158 10.55 -11.86 12.22
C THR A 158 11.09 -12.31 10.87
N ALA A 159 10.25 -13.01 10.11
CA ALA A 159 10.50 -13.16 8.69
C ALA A 159 10.71 -11.75 8.08
N PRO A 160 11.69 -11.57 7.19
CA PRO A 160 11.93 -10.27 6.57
C PRO A 160 10.68 -9.81 5.82
N LEU A 161 10.37 -8.49 5.87
CA LEU A 161 9.29 -7.89 5.08
C LEU A 161 9.44 -8.31 3.62
N ARG A 162 8.35 -8.77 3.00
CA ARG A 162 8.29 -9.04 1.57
C ARG A 162 8.07 -7.73 0.83
N ILE A 163 9.01 -7.35 -0.04
CA ILE A 163 9.04 -6.05 -0.70
C ILE A 163 8.88 -6.23 -2.21
N GLY A 164 7.90 -5.53 -2.78
CA GLY A 164 7.80 -5.34 -4.22
C GLY A 164 8.55 -4.09 -4.66
N GLY A 165 9.25 -4.14 -5.79
CA GLY A 165 9.84 -2.99 -6.47
C GLY A 165 9.01 -2.60 -7.69
N LEU A 166 8.59 -1.34 -7.77
CA LEU A 166 7.84 -0.80 -8.90
C LEU A 166 8.66 0.31 -9.56
N ILE A 167 9.05 0.07 -10.81
CA ILE A 167 9.74 1.08 -11.63
C ILE A 167 8.69 1.86 -12.43
N LEU A 168 8.61 3.17 -12.22
CA LEU A 168 7.70 4.06 -12.93
C LEU A 168 8.33 4.52 -14.25
N ALA A 169 7.80 4.01 -15.37
CA ALA A 169 8.30 4.25 -16.72
C ALA A 169 7.33 5.07 -17.60
N GLY A 170 6.35 5.75 -16.99
CA GLY A 170 5.23 6.42 -17.69
C GLY A 170 5.26 7.96 -17.75
N GLY A 171 6.40 8.61 -17.58
CA GLY A 171 6.49 10.08 -17.56
C GLY A 171 6.09 10.75 -18.88
N GLN A 172 5.25 11.79 -18.82
CA GLN A 172 4.86 12.61 -19.97
C GLN A 172 6.07 13.39 -20.52
N GLY A 173 6.68 12.87 -21.58
CA GLY A 173 7.61 13.61 -22.46
C GLY A 173 6.88 14.66 -23.34
N SER A 174 5.87 15.34 -22.78
CA SER A 174 4.96 16.23 -23.53
C SER A 174 5.60 17.54 -23.98
N ARG A 175 6.83 17.83 -23.55
CA ARG A 175 7.59 19.02 -23.99
C ARG A 175 8.46 18.80 -25.23
N MET A 176 8.64 17.55 -25.70
CA MET A 176 9.42 17.23 -26.91
C MET A 176 8.98 15.90 -27.58
N GLY A 177 7.71 15.77 -27.98
CA GLY A 177 7.31 14.71 -28.92
C GLY A 177 7.34 13.26 -28.40
N TYR A 178 7.14 13.06 -27.10
CA TYR A 178 7.24 11.75 -26.42
C TYR A 178 8.61 11.09 -26.58
N VAL A 179 9.49 11.31 -25.60
CA VAL A 179 10.71 10.52 -25.43
C VAL A 179 10.51 9.57 -24.27
N ASN A 180 10.53 8.28 -24.56
CA ASN A 180 10.48 7.26 -23.52
C ASN A 180 11.83 7.17 -22.80
N LYS A 181 11.93 7.86 -21.66
CA LYS A 181 13.17 7.94 -20.88
C LYS A 181 13.69 6.57 -20.44
N GLY A 182 12.82 5.65 -20.07
CA GLY A 182 13.23 4.32 -19.59
C GLY A 182 13.96 3.50 -20.67
N LEU A 183 13.73 3.79 -21.94
CA LEU A 183 14.36 3.13 -23.08
C LEU A 183 15.62 3.83 -23.61
N LEU A 184 15.99 4.99 -23.04
CA LEU A 184 17.25 5.65 -23.39
C LEU A 184 18.43 4.76 -22.99
N LEU A 185 19.45 4.68 -23.85
CA LEU A 185 20.61 3.82 -23.64
C LEU A 185 21.73 4.55 -22.88
N LEU A 186 22.10 3.99 -21.74
CA LEU A 186 23.32 4.33 -21.00
C LEU A 186 24.25 3.12 -21.06
N HIS A 187 25.46 3.29 -21.61
CA HIS A 187 26.41 2.18 -21.83
C HIS A 187 25.76 0.96 -22.51
N ASP A 188 25.03 1.22 -23.61
CA ASP A 188 24.28 0.22 -24.41
C ASP A 188 23.15 -0.53 -23.68
N LEU A 189 22.80 -0.11 -22.46
CA LEU A 189 21.71 -0.69 -21.68
C LEU A 189 20.62 0.36 -21.39
N PRO A 190 19.33 0.06 -21.62
CA PRO A 190 18.21 0.92 -21.26
C PRO A 190 18.24 1.37 -19.80
N LEU A 191 17.91 2.64 -19.51
CA LEU A 191 17.87 3.19 -18.14
C LEU A 191 17.01 2.34 -17.18
N VAL A 192 15.86 1.85 -17.66
CA VAL A 192 14.99 0.98 -16.87
C VAL A 192 15.69 -0.31 -16.44
N GLN A 193 16.58 -0.85 -17.28
CA GLN A 193 17.32 -2.08 -16.98
C GLN A 193 18.46 -1.81 -16.00
N HIS A 194 19.10 -0.64 -16.03
CA HIS A 194 20.01 -0.22 -14.96
C HIS A 194 19.29 -0.18 -13.62
N VAL A 195 18.15 0.52 -13.54
CA VAL A 195 17.33 0.59 -12.32
C VAL A 195 16.93 -0.81 -11.86
N ALA A 196 16.46 -1.67 -12.78
CA ALA A 196 16.09 -3.04 -12.47
C ALA A 196 17.27 -3.85 -11.89
N GLN A 197 18.47 -3.74 -12.46
CA GLN A 197 19.66 -4.43 -11.94
C GLN A 197 20.04 -3.96 -10.52
N ARG A 198 19.77 -2.70 -10.17
CA ARG A 198 19.98 -2.19 -8.81
C ARG A 198 18.93 -2.68 -7.82
N LEU A 199 17.68 -2.79 -8.25
CA LEU A 199 16.55 -3.15 -7.38
C LEU A 199 16.37 -4.67 -7.21
N LEU A 200 16.58 -5.46 -8.26
CA LEU A 200 16.30 -6.91 -8.28
C LEU A 200 16.94 -7.68 -7.11
N PRO A 201 18.20 -7.43 -6.70
CA PRO A 201 18.81 -8.12 -5.55
C PRO A 201 18.23 -7.71 -4.19
N GLN A 202 17.42 -6.64 -4.16
CA GLN A 202 16.93 -6.01 -2.93
C GLN A 202 15.41 -6.22 -2.71
N VAL A 203 14.69 -6.78 -3.69
CA VAL A 203 13.23 -6.98 -3.67
C VAL A 203 12.85 -8.44 -3.90
N ASP A 204 11.69 -8.84 -3.39
CA ASP A 204 11.12 -10.18 -3.63
C ASP A 204 10.42 -10.27 -5.00
N HIS A 205 9.87 -9.15 -5.46
CA HIS A 205 9.16 -9.04 -6.74
C HIS A 205 9.53 -7.71 -7.40
N LEU A 206 9.69 -7.68 -8.72
CA LEU A 206 9.96 -6.47 -9.48
C LEU A 206 8.94 -6.35 -10.62
N ALA A 207 8.41 -5.15 -10.85
CA ALA A 207 7.54 -4.85 -11.97
C ALA A 207 7.79 -3.44 -12.52
N ILE A 208 7.32 -3.20 -13.74
CA ILE A 208 7.41 -1.92 -14.44
C ILE A 208 6.00 -1.37 -14.63
N SER A 209 5.78 -0.10 -14.31
CA SER A 209 4.56 0.62 -14.67
C SER A 209 4.79 1.40 -15.96
N ALA A 210 4.07 1.05 -17.03
CA ALA A 210 4.18 1.70 -18.34
C ALA A 210 2.85 1.66 -19.11
N ASN A 211 2.55 2.77 -19.79
CA ASN A 211 1.35 2.92 -20.64
C ASN A 211 1.67 2.92 -22.14
N HIS A 212 2.95 3.04 -22.50
CA HIS A 212 3.47 3.12 -23.86
C HIS A 212 4.70 2.22 -23.96
N ASP A 213 5.04 1.80 -25.18
CA ASP A 213 6.16 0.88 -25.46
C ASP A 213 6.14 -0.39 -24.58
N VAL A 214 4.93 -0.83 -24.19
CA VAL A 214 4.72 -1.97 -23.28
C VAL A 214 5.39 -3.23 -23.82
N ALA A 215 5.33 -3.44 -25.14
CA ALA A 215 5.99 -4.58 -25.79
C ALA A 215 7.50 -4.57 -25.58
N ASP A 216 8.16 -3.42 -25.61
CA ASP A 216 9.60 -3.30 -25.37
C ASP A 216 9.94 -3.56 -23.90
N TYR A 217 9.12 -3.05 -22.97
CA TYR A 217 9.29 -3.33 -21.55
C TYR A 217 9.09 -4.81 -21.19
N VAL A 218 8.11 -5.47 -21.80
CA VAL A 218 7.84 -6.91 -21.58
C VAL A 218 9.03 -7.76 -22.00
N ARG A 219 9.77 -7.36 -23.05
CA ARG A 219 10.97 -8.06 -23.52
C ARG A 219 12.10 -8.09 -22.49
N PHE A 220 12.07 -7.22 -21.47
CA PHE A 220 13.05 -7.26 -20.37
C PHE A 220 12.79 -8.37 -19.35
N GLY A 221 11.66 -9.08 -19.45
CA GLY A 221 11.37 -10.25 -18.61
C GLY A 221 10.71 -9.93 -17.27
N TYR A 222 10.24 -8.70 -17.07
CA TYR A 222 9.51 -8.28 -15.87
C TYR A 222 8.02 -8.10 -16.18
N PRO A 223 7.11 -8.34 -15.21
CA PRO A 223 5.72 -7.92 -15.32
C PRO A 223 5.62 -6.42 -15.63
N VAL A 224 4.78 -6.08 -16.60
CA VAL A 224 4.49 -4.69 -16.97
C VAL A 224 3.02 -4.41 -16.71
N PHE A 225 2.74 -3.38 -15.91
CA PHE A 225 1.39 -2.96 -15.58
C PHE A 225 1.08 -1.60 -16.20
N SER A 226 0.01 -1.55 -16.96
CA SER A 226 -0.56 -0.29 -17.45
C SER A 226 -1.62 0.22 -16.49
N ASP A 227 -1.92 1.52 -16.61
CA ASP A 227 -2.93 2.16 -15.79
C ASP A 227 -4.30 1.53 -16.03
N LEU A 228 -5.04 1.30 -14.94
CA LEU A 228 -6.43 0.88 -15.00
C LEU A 228 -7.26 1.91 -15.79
N PRO A 229 -8.27 1.49 -16.56
CA PRO A 229 -9.04 2.39 -17.42
C PRO A 229 -9.60 3.62 -16.72
N ASN A 230 -10.01 3.49 -15.45
CA ASN A 230 -10.56 4.57 -14.62
C ASN A 230 -9.49 5.48 -13.97
N LEU A 231 -8.21 5.18 -14.13
CA LEU A 231 -7.08 5.92 -13.56
C LEU A 231 -6.17 6.57 -14.63
N GLN A 232 -6.45 6.34 -15.92
CA GLN A 232 -5.61 6.87 -17.01
C GLN A 232 -5.48 8.39 -16.93
N GLY A 233 -4.26 8.89 -17.16
CA GLY A 233 -3.96 10.33 -17.19
C GLY A 233 -3.75 10.97 -15.82
N GLN A 234 -3.81 10.20 -14.72
CA GLN A 234 -3.62 10.71 -13.36
C GLN A 234 -2.15 10.65 -12.89
N GLY A 235 -1.20 10.62 -13.83
CA GLY A 235 0.23 10.69 -13.56
C GLY A 235 0.80 9.48 -12.81
N PRO A 236 1.93 9.64 -12.09
CA PRO A 236 2.59 8.56 -11.34
C PRO A 236 1.69 7.83 -10.34
N ALA A 237 0.70 8.53 -9.79
CA ALA A 237 -0.26 7.96 -8.85
C ALA A 237 -1.10 6.84 -9.47
N ALA A 238 -1.51 7.02 -10.73
CA ALA A 238 -2.23 5.99 -11.49
C ALA A 238 -1.42 4.71 -11.61
N GLY A 239 -0.14 4.83 -11.99
CA GLY A 239 0.76 3.71 -12.19
C GLY A 239 1.01 2.92 -10.91
N ILE A 240 1.17 3.61 -9.79
CA ILE A 240 1.30 2.97 -8.47
C ILE A 240 0.04 2.18 -8.13
N LEU A 241 -1.13 2.83 -8.16
CA LEU A 241 -2.39 2.19 -7.79
C LEU A 241 -2.70 0.99 -8.69
N SER A 242 -2.54 1.16 -10.00
CA SER A 242 -2.84 0.13 -11.01
C SER A 242 -1.93 -1.09 -10.90
N ALA A 243 -0.64 -0.88 -10.61
CA ALA A 243 0.30 -1.97 -10.35
C ALA A 243 -0.03 -2.69 -9.04
N THR A 244 -0.32 -1.93 -7.98
CA THR A 244 -0.56 -2.51 -6.64
C THR A 244 -1.84 -3.33 -6.56
N ALA A 245 -2.87 -2.99 -7.34
CA ALA A 245 -4.09 -3.79 -7.48
C ALA A 245 -3.85 -5.17 -8.14
N GLN A 246 -2.73 -5.33 -8.87
CA GLN A 246 -2.37 -6.56 -9.56
C GLN A 246 -1.28 -7.36 -8.83
N TRP A 247 -0.75 -6.82 -7.72
CA TRP A 247 0.34 -7.42 -7.00
C TRP A 247 -0.13 -8.44 -5.95
N PRO A 248 0.75 -9.39 -5.56
CA PRO A 248 0.41 -10.36 -4.53
C PRO A 248 0.05 -9.68 -3.21
N ALA A 249 -1.07 -10.09 -2.62
CA ALA A 249 -1.51 -9.67 -1.28
C ALA A 249 -0.50 -9.94 -0.17
N THR A 250 0.50 -10.78 -0.43
CA THR A 250 1.55 -11.17 0.51
C THR A 250 2.69 -10.15 0.63
N LEU A 251 2.66 -9.05 -0.13
CA LEU A 251 3.66 -7.99 -0.01
C LEU A 251 3.37 -7.09 1.19
N ASP A 252 4.38 -6.85 2.01
CA ASP A 252 4.27 -5.99 3.18
C ASP A 252 4.58 -4.52 2.86
N ALA A 253 5.32 -4.27 1.79
CA ALA A 253 5.66 -2.92 1.32
C ALA A 253 6.04 -2.90 -0.17
N VAL A 254 5.98 -1.70 -0.74
CA VAL A 254 6.25 -1.40 -2.14
C VAL A 254 7.28 -0.28 -2.23
N LEU A 255 8.44 -0.56 -2.82
CA LEU A 255 9.37 0.47 -3.24
C LEU A 255 8.90 1.03 -4.58
N ILE A 256 8.72 2.34 -4.64
CA ILE A 256 8.51 3.11 -5.87
C ILE A 256 9.86 3.69 -6.27
N ALA A 257 10.23 3.60 -7.54
CA ALA A 257 11.42 4.24 -8.11
C ALA A 257 11.15 4.71 -9.54
N PRO A 258 11.74 5.82 -10.02
CA PRO A 258 11.62 6.21 -11.41
C PRO A 258 12.56 5.38 -12.30
N CYS A 259 12.26 5.31 -13.60
CA CYS A 259 13.08 4.58 -14.57
C CYS A 259 14.39 5.29 -14.98
N ASP A 260 14.63 6.53 -14.55
CA ASP A 260 15.72 7.39 -15.01
C ASP A 260 16.82 7.66 -13.96
N THR A 261 16.84 6.89 -12.86
CA THR A 261 17.88 6.96 -11.80
C THR A 261 18.76 5.70 -11.80
N PRO A 262 19.69 5.51 -12.76
CA PRO A 262 20.37 4.23 -12.97
C PRO A 262 21.31 3.79 -11.84
N TYR A 263 21.75 4.72 -10.99
CA TYR A 263 22.82 4.49 -10.00
C TYR A 263 22.33 4.28 -8.58
N LEU A 264 21.05 3.93 -8.37
CA LEU A 264 20.47 3.70 -7.04
C LEU A 264 21.39 2.83 -6.16
N PRO A 265 21.53 3.11 -4.86
CA PRO A 265 22.53 2.43 -4.04
C PRO A 265 22.12 0.99 -3.71
N ALA A 266 23.11 0.13 -3.41
CA ALA A 266 22.90 -1.31 -3.22
C ALA A 266 22.29 -1.63 -1.85
N ASP A 267 22.34 -0.67 -0.94
CA ASP A 267 21.78 -0.68 0.39
C ASP A 267 20.51 0.20 0.50
N LEU A 268 19.92 0.61 -0.63
CA LEU A 268 18.71 1.44 -0.70
C LEU A 268 17.57 0.85 0.14
N ILE A 269 17.15 -0.37 -0.19
CA ILE A 269 16.01 -1.01 0.48
C ILE A 269 16.36 -1.46 1.89
N PRO A 270 17.54 -2.05 2.18
CA PRO A 270 17.96 -2.32 3.56
C PRO A 270 17.81 -1.11 4.49
N ARG A 271 18.25 0.08 4.04
CA ARG A 271 18.19 1.31 4.84
C ARG A 271 16.77 1.85 4.98
N LEU A 272 16.00 1.92 3.89
CA LEU A 272 14.59 2.34 3.95
C LEU A 272 13.78 1.40 4.84
N ARG A 273 13.95 0.07 4.69
CA ARG A 273 13.28 -0.95 5.49
C ARG A 273 13.58 -0.79 6.98
N GLN A 274 14.83 -0.55 7.34
CA GLN A 274 15.22 -0.35 8.74
C GLN A 274 14.46 0.82 9.36
N THR A 275 14.39 1.97 8.68
CA THR A 275 13.66 3.14 9.16
C THR A 275 12.15 2.90 9.20
N LEU A 276 11.59 2.18 8.22
CA LEU A 276 10.17 1.83 8.18
C LEU A 276 9.77 0.93 9.37
N LEU A 277 10.63 -0.02 9.73
CA LEU A 277 10.42 -0.94 10.85
C LEU A 277 10.65 -0.28 12.22
N SER A 278 11.63 0.62 12.34
CA SER A 278 11.90 1.34 13.58
C SER A 278 10.87 2.44 13.90
N SER A 279 9.89 2.64 13.03
CA SER A 279 8.93 3.74 13.08
C SER A 279 7.51 3.18 12.91
N PRO A 280 6.93 2.50 13.91
CA PRO A 280 5.66 1.78 13.76
C PRO A 280 4.51 2.68 13.26
N ASP A 281 4.49 3.96 13.66
CA ASP A 281 3.45 4.91 13.28
C ASP A 281 3.59 5.45 11.83
N THR A 282 4.67 5.10 11.12
CA THR A 282 4.88 5.53 9.74
C THR A 282 4.38 4.48 8.74
N CYS A 283 3.67 4.95 7.71
CA CYS A 283 3.21 4.11 6.61
C CYS A 283 4.11 4.20 5.36
N ALA A 284 5.05 5.14 5.32
CA ALA A 284 6.01 5.26 4.23
C ALA A 284 7.30 5.96 4.69
N VAL A 285 8.40 5.66 4.01
CA VAL A 285 9.68 6.37 4.12
C VAL A 285 10.18 6.72 2.72
N MET A 286 10.98 7.77 2.58
CA MET A 286 11.53 8.18 1.29
C MET A 286 13.03 8.38 1.35
N ALA A 287 13.72 8.19 0.23
CA ALA A 287 15.11 8.56 0.12
C ALA A 287 15.27 10.08 0.12
N ALA A 288 16.41 10.54 0.65
CA ALA A 288 16.83 11.92 0.62
C ALA A 288 18.34 11.96 0.44
N THR A 289 18.84 13.07 -0.08
CA THR A 289 20.27 13.40 -0.11
C THR A 289 20.47 14.76 0.58
N PRO A 290 21.71 15.24 0.82
CA PRO A 290 21.95 16.59 1.34
C PRO A 290 21.21 17.70 0.58
N SER A 291 20.97 17.50 -0.72
CA SER A 291 20.23 18.43 -1.59
C SER A 291 18.71 18.42 -1.39
N GLY A 292 18.17 17.39 -0.74
CA GLY A 292 16.76 17.31 -0.38
C GLY A 292 16.13 15.93 -0.57
N PRO A 293 14.80 15.84 -0.36
CA PRO A 293 14.07 14.58 -0.48
C PRO A 293 13.84 14.19 -1.95
N HIS A 294 13.73 12.88 -2.19
CA HIS A 294 13.41 12.26 -3.47
C HIS A 294 12.05 11.54 -3.41
N PRO A 295 10.91 12.25 -3.58
CA PRO A 295 9.56 11.66 -3.44
C PRO A 295 9.23 10.53 -4.41
N SER A 296 9.96 10.44 -5.54
CA SER A 296 9.83 9.33 -6.50
C SER A 296 10.54 8.06 -6.06
N ILE A 297 11.28 8.09 -4.94
CA ILE A 297 12.01 6.96 -4.38
C ILE A 297 11.51 6.76 -2.93
N ALA A 298 10.44 5.99 -2.79
CA ALA A 298 9.74 5.82 -1.52
C ALA A 298 9.34 4.36 -1.29
N LEU A 299 9.51 3.88 -0.05
CA LEU A 299 9.05 2.57 0.40
C LEU A 299 7.76 2.75 1.20
N CYS A 300 6.67 2.19 0.68
CA CYS A 300 5.31 2.42 1.15
C CYS A 300 4.65 1.11 1.62
N LYS A 301 4.08 1.10 2.83
CA LYS A 301 3.16 0.04 3.29
C LYS A 301 1.84 0.10 2.51
N PRO A 302 1.04 -0.99 2.47
CA PRO A 302 -0.31 -0.96 1.92
C PRO A 302 -1.13 0.25 2.40
N SER A 303 -1.11 0.56 3.70
CA SER A 303 -1.81 1.72 4.26
C SER A 303 -1.44 3.08 3.64
N ALA A 304 -0.22 3.26 3.11
CA ALA A 304 0.14 4.46 2.35
C ALA A 304 -0.47 4.47 0.94
N LEU A 305 -0.44 3.34 0.24
CA LEU A 305 -1.03 3.18 -1.11
C LEU A 305 -2.53 3.43 -1.08
N LEU A 306 -3.16 3.04 0.02
CA LEU A 306 -4.54 3.32 0.27
C LEU A 306 -4.75 4.83 0.36
N ARG A 307 -3.93 5.54 1.13
CA ARG A 307 -4.00 7.02 1.19
C ARG A 307 -3.77 7.69 -0.17
N LEU A 308 -3.03 7.07 -1.07
CA LEU A 308 -2.90 7.53 -2.46
C LEU A 308 -4.22 7.44 -3.23
N TRP A 309 -4.97 6.36 -3.05
CA TRP A 309 -6.31 6.20 -3.63
C TRP A 309 -7.23 7.33 -3.18
N GLY A 310 -7.29 7.66 -1.89
CA GLY A 310 -8.06 8.81 -1.42
C GLY A 310 -7.60 10.13 -2.03
N HIS A 311 -6.29 10.33 -2.10
CA HIS A 311 -5.67 11.56 -2.60
C HIS A 311 -5.98 11.80 -4.09
N ILE A 312 -5.98 10.75 -4.92
CA ILE A 312 -6.21 10.88 -6.37
C ILE A 312 -7.67 11.24 -6.71
N GLN A 313 -8.63 10.89 -5.84
CA GLN A 313 -10.04 11.28 -6.01
C GLN A 313 -10.26 12.77 -5.74
N GLN A 314 -9.49 13.34 -4.81
CA GLN A 314 -9.61 14.75 -4.42
C GLN A 314 -8.73 15.68 -5.25
N HIS A 315 -7.64 15.16 -5.80
CA HIS A 315 -6.64 15.93 -6.52
C HIS A 315 -6.35 15.28 -7.89
N PRO A 316 -6.82 15.86 -9.01
CA PRO A 316 -6.51 15.33 -10.33
C PRO A 316 -5.02 15.45 -10.63
N ASN A 317 -4.43 14.38 -11.16
CA ASN A 317 -3.02 14.24 -11.51
C ASN A 317 -2.05 14.67 -10.38
N PRO A 318 -2.14 14.06 -9.18
CA PRO A 318 -1.35 14.48 -8.05
C PRO A 318 0.12 14.10 -8.22
N SER A 319 1.01 15.01 -7.82
CA SER A 319 2.43 14.69 -7.70
C SER A 319 2.69 13.72 -6.53
N LEU A 320 3.75 12.92 -6.61
CA LEU A 320 4.15 12.07 -5.48
C LEU A 320 4.49 12.90 -4.23
N ARG A 321 5.05 14.10 -4.42
CA ARG A 321 5.32 15.02 -3.31
C ARG A 321 4.05 15.40 -2.56
N SER A 322 3.03 15.87 -3.29
CA SER A 322 1.77 16.31 -2.67
C SER A 322 1.00 15.18 -1.98
N TRP A 323 1.16 13.94 -2.45
CA TRP A 323 0.63 12.77 -1.75
C TRP A 323 1.42 12.42 -0.48
N LEU A 324 2.76 12.43 -0.52
CA LEU A 324 3.59 11.99 0.59
C LEU A 324 3.67 13.03 1.73
N GLU A 325 3.59 14.32 1.41
CA GLU A 325 3.66 15.41 2.40
C GLU A 325 2.69 15.26 3.59
N PRO A 326 1.36 15.04 3.41
CA PRO A 326 0.44 14.85 4.52
C PRO A 326 0.72 13.59 5.35
N LEU A 327 1.46 12.61 4.81
CA LEU A 327 1.77 11.37 5.52
C LEU A 327 2.93 11.53 6.52
N LYS A 328 3.58 12.70 6.57
CA LYS A 328 4.76 12.97 7.43
C LYS A 328 5.86 11.90 7.25
N VAL A 329 6.12 11.56 5.99
CA VAL A 329 7.11 10.55 5.57
C VAL A 329 8.48 10.89 6.12
N ARG A 330 9.15 9.91 6.74
CA ARG A 330 10.52 10.09 7.24
C ARG A 330 11.52 10.00 6.09
N PRO A 331 12.40 11.01 5.90
CA PRO A 331 13.50 10.91 4.95
C PRO A 331 14.62 10.02 5.49
N VAL A 332 15.20 9.21 4.62
CA VAL A 332 16.43 8.44 4.87
C VAL A 332 17.52 9.04 4.02
N VAL A 333 18.51 9.67 4.67
CA VAL A 333 19.56 10.45 4.00
C VAL A 333 20.67 9.54 3.49
N PHE A 334 20.99 9.62 2.21
CA PHE A 334 22.13 9.00 1.56
C PHE A 334 23.13 10.08 1.17
N ASP A 335 24.40 9.92 1.52
CA ASP A 335 25.42 10.95 1.31
C ASP A 335 25.85 11.07 -0.17
N ASP A 336 25.71 9.99 -0.93
CA ASP A 336 26.06 9.96 -2.35
C ASP A 336 24.95 10.55 -3.22
N GLU A 337 25.08 11.84 -3.57
CA GLU A 337 24.19 12.53 -4.50
C GLU A 337 24.16 11.89 -5.91
N HIS A 338 25.28 11.30 -6.34
CA HIS A 338 25.39 10.74 -7.69
C HIS A 338 24.46 9.54 -7.87
N ALA A 339 24.31 8.73 -6.81
CA ALA A 339 23.42 7.57 -6.79
C ALA A 339 21.94 7.93 -7.06
N PHE A 340 21.54 9.19 -6.84
CA PHE A 340 20.16 9.68 -7.01
C PHE A 340 20.01 10.64 -8.19
N THR A 341 21.00 10.73 -9.08
CA THR A 341 20.93 11.64 -10.23
C THR A 341 19.97 11.10 -11.30
N ASN A 342 19.00 11.93 -11.71
CA ASN A 342 18.04 11.60 -12.77
C ASN A 342 18.57 12.01 -14.15
N ILE A 343 18.49 11.11 -15.12
CA ILE A 343 18.85 11.39 -16.52
C ILE A 343 17.62 11.94 -17.24
N ASN A 344 17.56 13.27 -17.33
CA ASN A 344 16.40 13.99 -17.85
C ASN A 344 16.47 14.34 -19.34
N ASP A 345 17.67 14.37 -19.93
CA ASP A 345 17.91 14.76 -21.32
C ASP A 345 19.18 14.12 -21.91
N HIS A 346 19.36 14.23 -23.23
CA HIS A 346 20.52 13.71 -23.95
C HIS A 346 21.84 14.34 -23.50
N ALA A 347 21.84 15.58 -22.98
CA ALA A 347 23.04 16.25 -22.50
C ALA A 347 23.56 15.61 -21.21
N THR A 348 22.66 15.32 -20.27
CA THR A 348 22.96 14.59 -19.03
C THR A 348 23.41 13.16 -19.35
N LEU A 349 22.72 12.51 -20.31
CA LEU A 349 23.10 11.17 -20.77
C LEU A 349 24.52 11.15 -21.36
N GLY A 350 24.86 12.11 -22.22
CA GLY A 350 26.20 12.23 -22.81
C GLY A 350 27.31 12.47 -21.78
N ALA A 351 27.04 13.27 -20.74
CA ALA A 351 27.99 13.49 -19.65
C ALA A 351 28.27 12.19 -18.87
N MET A 352 27.24 11.36 -18.65
CA MET A 352 27.35 10.09 -17.91
C MET A 352 27.84 8.90 -18.74
N GLN A 353 27.81 8.99 -20.06
CA GLN A 353 28.39 7.98 -20.94
C GLN A 353 29.92 7.98 -20.91
N THR A 354 30.55 9.09 -20.48
CA THR A 354 32.00 9.20 -20.36
C THR A 354 32.46 8.39 -19.13
N PRO A 355 33.30 7.34 -19.28
CA PRO A 355 33.79 6.59 -18.14
C PRO A 355 34.57 7.53 -17.20
N ALA A 356 34.32 7.42 -15.89
CA ALA A 356 35.12 8.12 -14.89
C ALA A 356 36.60 7.81 -15.16
N ALA A 357 37.43 8.85 -15.33
CA ALA A 357 38.87 8.67 -15.48
C ALA A 357 39.37 7.80 -14.33
N PRO A 358 40.24 6.80 -14.60
CA PRO A 358 40.73 5.92 -13.55
C PRO A 358 41.34 6.78 -12.44
N GLN A 359 40.78 6.70 -11.23
CA GLN A 359 41.38 7.32 -10.05
C GLN A 359 42.76 6.68 -9.89
N SER A 360 43.79 7.47 -10.16
CA SER A 360 45.19 7.10 -9.93
C SER A 360 45.34 6.76 -8.45
N ALA A 361 45.62 5.49 -8.17
CA ALA A 361 46.03 5.05 -6.85
C ALA A 361 47.32 5.79 -6.45
N HIS A 362 47.24 6.57 -5.37
CA HIS A 362 48.39 7.08 -4.64
C HIS A 362 48.22 6.82 -3.15
#